data_AF-A0A2L0F2J7-F1
#
_entry.id   AF-A0A2L0F2J7-F1
#
_cell.length_a   1.000
_cell.length_b   1.000
_cell.length_c   1.000
_cell.angle_alpha   90.00
_cell.angle_beta   90.00
_cell.angle_gamma   90.00
#
_symmetry.space_group_name_H-M   'P 1'
#
loop_
_entity.id
_entity.type
_entity.pdbx_description
1 polymer ?
#
loop_
_entity_poly.entity_id
_entity_poly.type
_entity_poly.pdbx_seq_one_letter_code
_entity_poly.pdbx_strand_id
1 'polypeptide(L)'
;MNRSAASEGAASAPSKPDADPEGSAPTDARRSFLEQGAVALGQTWAARWRTDLHREGRPAAGGWPGTLREARIQVENTLAGELLHRKMPPITGAERELAARTAYASARIEWRRHLEPETP
;
A
#
# COMPACT_ATOMS: atom_id res chain seq x y z
N MET A 1 -69.91 9.01 -34.84
CA MET A 1 -69.39 10.40 -34.89
C MET A 1 -68.84 10.78 -33.52
N ASN A 2 -67.53 11.05 -33.41
CA ASN A 2 -66.83 11.90 -32.40
C ASN A 2 -65.32 11.65 -32.58
N ARG A 3 -64.57 12.53 -33.26
CA ARG A 3 -63.79 13.71 -32.81
C ARG A 3 -62.64 13.42 -31.84
N SER A 4 -61.46 13.81 -32.31
CA SER A 4 -60.11 13.86 -31.74
C SER A 4 -59.97 14.65 -30.43
N ALA A 5 -58.98 14.30 -29.60
CA ALA A 5 -57.66 14.99 -29.52
C ALA A 5 -57.03 14.95 -28.10
N ALA A 6 -55.71 14.69 -28.08
CA ALA A 6 -54.70 15.14 -27.11
C ALA A 6 -54.81 14.60 -25.66
N SER A 7 -53.76 14.43 -24.87
CA SER A 7 -52.29 14.41 -24.93
C SER A 7 -51.87 13.98 -23.51
N GLU A 8 -50.56 13.90 -23.22
CA GLU A 8 -49.95 13.52 -21.92
C GLU A 8 -49.74 12.01 -21.76
N GLY A 9 -48.56 11.52 -21.40
CA GLY A 9 -47.36 12.20 -21.00
C GLY A 9 -46.30 11.17 -20.67
N ALA A 10 -45.11 11.41 -21.21
CA ALA A 10 -43.78 11.05 -20.73
C ALA A 10 -43.56 9.68 -20.06
N ALA A 11 -42.75 8.89 -20.76
CA ALA A 11 -42.05 7.71 -20.29
C ALA A 11 -41.34 7.92 -18.93
N SER A 12 -41.67 7.06 -17.97
CA SER A 12 -40.89 6.86 -16.74
C SER A 12 -39.73 5.90 -17.01
N ALA A 13 -38.54 6.47 -17.16
CA ALA A 13 -37.25 5.93 -16.73
C ALA A 13 -36.23 7.06 -16.89
N PRO A 14 -35.44 7.42 -15.85
CA PRO A 14 -34.37 6.53 -15.43
C PRO A 14 -34.05 6.58 -13.92
N SER A 15 -33.88 5.41 -13.29
CA SER A 15 -33.14 5.34 -12.02
C SER A 15 -31.91 4.46 -12.23
N LYS A 16 -30.81 5.14 -12.56
CA LYS A 16 -29.45 4.62 -12.38
C LYS A 16 -29.08 4.73 -10.89
N PRO A 17 -28.12 3.92 -10.42
CA PRO A 17 -27.93 3.66 -9.01
C PRO A 17 -27.26 4.85 -8.33
N ASP A 18 -27.81 5.28 -7.20
CA ASP A 18 -27.10 6.07 -6.20
C ASP A 18 -25.93 5.23 -5.68
N ALA A 19 -24.76 5.45 -6.27
CA ALA A 19 -23.49 5.12 -5.63
C ALA A 19 -23.09 6.36 -4.83
N ASP A 20 -23.44 6.38 -3.55
CA ASP A 20 -22.91 7.32 -2.57
C ASP A 20 -21.37 7.37 -2.64
N PRO A 21 -20.74 8.52 -2.95
CA PRO A 21 -19.29 8.67 -2.88
C PRO A 21 -18.77 9.02 -1.46
N GLU A 22 -19.63 9.20 -0.46
CA GLU A 22 -19.21 9.70 0.87
C GLU A 22 -18.62 8.62 1.80
N GLY A 23 -18.69 7.33 1.45
CA GLY A 23 -18.12 6.23 2.24
C GLY A 23 -16.62 5.94 2.01
N SER A 24 -16.00 6.52 0.98
CA SER A 24 -14.64 6.12 0.52
C SER A 24 -13.49 6.84 1.22
N ALA A 25 -13.70 8.08 1.67
CA ALA A 25 -12.61 8.93 2.18
C ALA A 25 -11.85 8.37 3.41
N PRO A 26 -12.51 7.79 4.45
CA PRO A 26 -11.81 7.22 5.60
C PRO A 26 -10.99 5.97 5.24
N THR A 27 -11.51 5.16 4.32
CA THR A 27 -10.86 3.93 3.85
C THR A 27 -9.67 4.24 2.94
N ASP A 28 -9.78 5.24 2.08
CA ASP A 28 -8.68 5.68 1.21
C ASP A 28 -7.55 6.34 2.00
N ALA A 29 -7.86 7.15 3.02
CA ALA A 29 -6.86 7.71 3.91
C ALA A 29 -6.10 6.62 4.67
N ARG A 30 -6.81 5.59 5.16
CA ARG A 30 -6.20 4.44 5.84
C ARG A 30 -5.31 3.63 4.89
N ARG A 31 -5.80 3.32 3.69
CA ARG A 31 -5.02 2.57 2.68
C ARG A 31 -3.75 3.33 2.32
N SER A 32 -3.88 4.63 2.05
CA SER A 32 -2.75 5.50 1.70
C SER A 32 -1.72 5.55 2.82
N PHE A 33 -2.16 5.65 4.08
CA PHE A 33 -1.27 5.63 5.23
C PHE A 33 -0.48 4.32 5.33
N LEU A 34 -1.16 3.18 5.21
CA LEU A 34 -0.52 1.86 5.26
C LEU A 34 0.45 1.64 4.10
N GLU A 35 0.09 2.09 2.90
CA GLU A 35 0.94 2.00 1.72
C GLU A 35 2.19 2.86 1.87
N GLN A 36 2.04 4.14 2.24
CA GLN A 36 3.16 5.05 2.46
C GLN A 36 4.09 4.56 3.57
N GLY A 37 3.51 4.08 4.68
CA GLY A 37 4.29 3.50 5.78
C GLY A 37 5.04 2.24 5.35
N ALA A 38 4.42 1.36 4.55
CA ALA A 38 5.09 0.18 4.00
C ALA A 38 6.24 0.55 3.05
N VAL A 39 6.07 1.56 2.19
CA VAL A 39 7.14 2.05 1.30
C VAL A 39 8.31 2.59 2.11
N ALA A 40 8.04 3.47 3.08
CA ALA A 40 9.07 4.07 3.94
C ALA A 40 9.81 3.01 4.77
N LEU A 41 9.07 2.02 5.30
CA LEU A 41 9.64 0.88 6.01
C LEU A 41 10.58 0.07 5.10
N GLY A 42 10.15 -0.23 3.87
CA GLY A 42 10.97 -0.96 2.90
C GLY A 42 12.27 -0.23 2.54
N GLN A 43 12.19 1.09 2.30
CA GLN A 43 13.37 1.91 2.01
C GLN A 43 14.35 1.96 3.19
N THR A 44 13.84 2.21 4.40
CA THR A 44 14.64 2.22 5.63
C THR A 44 15.30 0.86 5.87
N TRP A 45 14.58 -0.22 5.61
CA TRP A 45 15.10 -1.57 5.75
C TRP A 45 16.25 -1.84 4.78
N ALA A 46 16.13 -1.43 3.52
CA ALA A 46 17.21 -1.55 2.55
C ALA A 46 18.45 -0.74 2.96
N ALA A 47 18.26 0.49 3.45
CA ALA A 47 19.35 1.32 3.93
C ALA A 47 20.08 0.70 5.15
N ARG A 48 19.34 0.08 6.07
CA ARG A 48 19.93 -0.63 7.21
C ARG A 48 20.78 -1.81 6.76
N TRP A 49 20.26 -2.66 5.87
CA TRP A 49 21.02 -3.78 5.32
C TRP A 49 22.34 -3.35 4.67
N ARG A 50 22.32 -2.25 3.92
CA ARG A 50 23.55 -1.69 3.32
C ARG A 50 24.53 -1.24 4.40
N THR A 51 24.04 -0.53 5.41
CA THR A 51 24.86 -0.08 6.54
C THR A 51 25.49 -1.26 7.28
N ASP A 52 24.74 -2.33 7.50
CA ASP A 52 25.22 -3.52 8.19
C ASP A 52 26.29 -4.25 7.37
N LEU A 53 26.08 -4.41 6.05
CA LEU A 53 27.10 -4.99 5.16
C LEU A 53 28.37 -4.13 5.10
N HIS A 54 28.23 -2.81 5.03
CA HIS A 54 29.37 -1.90 5.08
C HIS A 54 30.15 -2.00 6.39
N ARG A 55 29.44 -2.19 7.53
CA ARG A 55 30.08 -2.44 8.83
C ARG A 55 30.81 -3.78 8.86
N GLU A 56 30.32 -4.77 8.14
CA GLU A 56 31.00 -6.07 7.92
C GLU A 56 32.16 -5.99 6.91
N GLY A 57 32.42 -4.81 6.31
CA GLY A 57 33.44 -4.63 5.27
C GLY A 57 33.05 -5.26 3.93
N ARG A 58 31.77 -5.58 3.74
CA ARG A 58 31.24 -6.21 2.53
C ARG A 58 30.51 -5.16 1.68
N PRO A 59 30.70 -5.16 0.35
CA PRO A 59 29.92 -4.29 -0.52
C PRO A 59 28.46 -4.73 -0.53
N ALA A 60 27.56 -3.76 -0.66
CA ALA A 60 26.14 -3.99 -0.93
C ALA A 60 25.93 -4.37 -2.40
N ALA A 61 26.50 -5.50 -2.77
CA ALA A 61 26.50 -6.03 -4.12
C ALA A 61 25.53 -7.23 -4.26
N GLY A 62 25.14 -7.51 -5.50
CA GLY A 62 24.30 -8.68 -5.83
C GLY A 62 22.82 -8.54 -5.50
N GLY A 63 22.18 -9.64 -5.12
CA GLY A 63 20.73 -9.71 -4.88
C GLY A 63 20.29 -9.05 -3.57
N TRP A 64 19.00 -8.70 -3.49
CA TRP A 64 18.40 -8.26 -2.23
C TRP A 64 18.41 -9.42 -1.21
N PRO A 65 19.01 -9.26 -0.01
CA PRO A 65 19.14 -10.34 0.97
C PRO A 65 17.85 -10.63 1.76
N GLY A 66 16.91 -9.68 1.83
CA GLY A 66 15.71 -9.85 2.63
C GLY A 66 14.67 -10.78 2.00
N THR A 67 13.77 -11.29 2.84
CA THR A 67 12.68 -12.19 2.47
C THR A 67 11.30 -11.57 2.71
N LEU A 68 10.27 -12.09 2.03
CA LEU A 68 8.88 -11.65 2.28
C LEU A 68 8.43 -11.97 3.72
N ARG A 69 8.95 -13.04 4.33
CA ARG A 69 8.65 -13.39 5.72
C ARG A 69 9.17 -12.32 6.69
N GLU A 70 10.39 -11.82 6.48
CA GLU A 70 10.94 -10.73 7.28
C GLU A 70 10.18 -9.42 7.06
N ALA A 71 9.73 -9.16 5.82
CA ALA A 71 8.87 -8.00 5.54
C ALA A 71 7.57 -8.04 6.35
N ARG A 72 6.92 -9.22 6.45
CA ARG A 72 5.73 -9.41 7.29
C ARG A 72 6.02 -9.08 8.76
N ILE A 73 7.11 -9.62 9.30
CA ILE A 73 7.52 -9.37 10.70
C ILE A 73 7.75 -7.87 10.94
N GLN A 74 8.41 -7.17 10.00
CA GLN A 74 8.65 -5.74 10.15
C GLN A 74 7.35 -4.92 10.07
N VAL A 75 6.44 -5.27 9.16
CA VAL A 75 5.12 -4.64 9.10
C VAL A 75 4.35 -4.84 10.40
N GLU A 76 4.35 -6.06 10.94
CA GLU A 76 3.71 -6.37 12.21
C GLU A 76 4.28 -5.54 13.36
N ASN A 77 5.61 -5.40 13.43
CA ASN A 77 6.24 -4.65 14.52
C ASN A 77 6.09 -3.13 14.38
N THR A 78 6.24 -2.59 13.18
CA THR A 78 6.27 -1.14 12.95
C THR A 78 4.88 -0.58 12.71
N LEU A 79 4.14 -1.09 11.71
CA LEU A 79 2.84 -0.53 11.34
C LEU A 79 1.77 -0.77 12.40
N ALA A 80 1.80 -1.90 13.12
CA ALA A 80 0.86 -2.11 14.22
C ALA A 80 1.08 -1.09 15.36
N GLY A 81 2.34 -0.81 15.72
CA GLY A 81 2.68 0.22 16.72
C GLY A 81 2.27 1.63 16.28
N GLU A 82 2.48 1.95 15.00
CA GLU A 82 2.08 3.22 14.42
C GLU A 82 0.56 3.44 14.37
N LEU A 83 -0.21 2.41 14.06
CA LEU A 83 -1.68 2.48 14.09
C LEU A 83 -2.19 2.66 15.53
N LEU A 84 -1.59 1.95 16.49
CA LEU A 84 -1.91 2.09 17.91
C LEU A 84 -1.64 3.51 18.40
N HIS A 85 -0.48 4.08 18.04
CA HIS A 85 -0.12 5.46 18.39
C HIS A 85 -1.11 6.48 17.83
N ARG A 86 -1.63 6.23 16.62
CA ARG A 86 -2.62 7.09 15.94
C ARG A 86 -4.07 6.79 16.34
N LYS A 87 -4.31 5.89 17.30
CA LYS A 87 -5.64 5.42 17.72
C LYS A 87 -6.49 4.90 16.55
N MET A 88 -5.84 4.34 15.54
CA MET A 88 -6.50 3.71 14.40
C MET A 88 -6.80 2.23 14.69
N PRO A 89 -7.80 1.64 14.03
CA PRO A 89 -8.07 0.21 14.16
C PRO A 89 -6.82 -0.64 13.85
N PRO A 90 -6.65 -1.79 14.53
CA PRO A 90 -5.56 -2.72 14.24
C PRO A 90 -5.47 -3.09 12.76
N ILE A 91 -4.26 -3.42 12.30
CA ILE A 91 -4.06 -3.87 10.92
C ILE A 91 -4.77 -5.21 10.70
N THR A 92 -5.57 -5.31 9.64
CA THR A 92 -6.19 -6.57 9.24
C THR A 92 -5.18 -7.50 8.57
N GLY A 93 -5.50 -8.79 8.45
CA GLY A 93 -4.62 -9.76 7.78
C GLY A 93 -4.36 -9.42 6.30
N ALA A 94 -5.38 -8.94 5.59
CA ALA A 94 -5.25 -8.53 4.19
C ALA A 94 -4.39 -7.27 4.03
N GLU A 95 -4.61 -6.26 4.88
CA GLU A 95 -3.79 -5.05 4.91
C GLU A 95 -2.33 -5.35 5.24
N ARG A 96 -2.09 -6.25 6.19
CA ARG A 96 -0.75 -6.70 6.57
C ARG A 96 -0.03 -7.37 5.41
N GLU A 97 -0.69 -8.29 4.72
CA GLU A 97 -0.10 -8.99 3.59
C GLU A 97 0.20 -8.03 2.42
N LEU A 98 -0.70 -7.09 2.15
CA LEU A 98 -0.47 -6.04 1.15
C LEU A 98 0.72 -5.16 1.54
N ALA A 99 0.73 -4.63 2.77
CA ALA A 99 1.83 -3.82 3.29
C ALA A 99 3.16 -4.58 3.27
N ALA A 100 3.18 -5.87 3.60
CA ALA A 100 4.40 -6.67 3.57
C ALA A 100 4.96 -6.82 2.15
N ARG A 101 4.08 -7.03 1.15
CA ARG A 101 4.48 -7.09 -0.26
C ARG A 101 4.99 -5.73 -0.76
N THR A 102 4.31 -4.65 -0.39
CA THR A 102 4.73 -3.28 -0.72
C THR A 102 6.09 -2.94 -0.09
N ALA A 103 6.30 -3.28 1.18
CA ALA A 103 7.56 -3.08 1.87
C ALA A 103 8.70 -3.89 1.24
N TYR A 104 8.45 -5.18 0.94
CA TYR A 104 9.43 -6.03 0.26
C TYR A 104 9.79 -5.50 -1.13
N ALA A 105 8.80 -5.12 -1.94
CA ALA A 105 9.02 -4.58 -3.27
C ALA A 105 9.80 -3.26 -3.20
N SER A 106 9.43 -2.36 -2.29
CA SER A 106 10.11 -1.08 -2.08
C SER A 106 11.55 -1.27 -1.62
N ALA A 107 11.79 -2.19 -0.69
CA ALA A 107 13.14 -2.53 -0.22
C ALA A 107 14.01 -3.06 -1.36
N ARG A 108 13.47 -3.96 -2.19
CA ARG A 108 14.19 -4.51 -3.34
C ARG A 108 14.48 -3.46 -4.40
N ILE A 109 13.55 -2.53 -4.66
CA ILE A 109 13.78 -1.39 -5.57
C ILE A 109 14.88 -0.49 -5.00
N GLU A 110 14.80 -0.15 -3.73
CA GLU A 110 15.75 0.75 -3.06
C GLU A 110 17.16 0.15 -3.00
N TRP A 111 17.26 -1.15 -2.73
CA TRP A 111 18.50 -1.92 -2.83
C TRP A 111 19.11 -1.81 -4.23
N ARG A 112 18.32 -2.09 -5.27
CA ARG A 112 18.78 -2.06 -6.67
C ARG A 112 19.27 -0.69 -7.10
N ARG A 113 18.64 0.38 -6.60
CA ARG A 113 19.06 1.77 -6.90
C ARG A 113 20.43 2.10 -6.34
N HIS A 114 20.85 1.41 -5.29
CA HIS A 114 22.10 1.68 -4.63
C HIS A 114 23.03 0.47 -4.60
N LEU A 115 22.91 -0.39 -5.60
CA LEU A 115 23.85 -1.47 -5.82
C LEU A 115 25.23 -0.90 -6.04
N GLU A 116 26.18 -1.44 -5.29
CA GLU A 116 27.58 -1.18 -5.54
C GLU A 116 28.09 -2.14 -6.61
N PRO A 117 29.00 -1.69 -7.48
CA PRO A 117 29.65 -2.59 -8.42
C PRO A 117 30.38 -3.70 -7.65
N GLU A 118 30.23 -4.95 -8.07
CA GLU A 118 31.09 -6.03 -7.57
C GLU A 118 32.52 -5.69 -7.97
N THR A 119 33.38 -5.45 -6.98
CA THR A 119 34.82 -5.27 -7.23
C THR A 119 35.36 -6.61 -7.75
N PRO A 120 35.96 -6.65 -8.95
CA PRO A 120 36.44 -7.89 -9.59
C PRO A 120 37.60 -8.55 -8.84
#